data_AF-A0A816HT79-F1
#
_entry.id   AF-A0A816HT79-F1
#
_cell.length_a   1.000
_cell.length_b   1.000
_cell.length_c   1.000
_cell.angle_alpha   90.00
_cell.angle_beta   90.00
_cell.angle_gamma   90.00
#
_symmetry.space_group_name_H-M   'P 1'
#
loop_
_entity.id
_entity.type
_entity.pdbx_description
1 polymer ?
#
loop_
_entity_poly.entity_id
_entity_poly.type
_entity_poly.pdbx_seq_one_letter_code
_entity_poly.pdbx_strand_id
1 'polypeptide(L)' 'MTDFIIGTCYPFLTGCYRSPSSICLDWREICDGDFDCINVEDEELCQILE' A
#
# COMPACT_ATOMS: atom_id res chain seq x y z
N MET A 1 0.17 18.78 17.98
CA MET A 1 0.24 18.60 16.53
C MET A 1 -0.08 17.13 16.28
N THR A 2 -1.37 16.79 16.41
CA THR A 2 -1.86 15.43 16.19
C THR A 2 -2.53 15.48 14.83
N ASP A 3 -1.73 15.28 13.77
CA ASP A 3 -2.27 15.12 12.43
C ASP A 3 -3.09 13.83 12.41
N PHE A 4 -4.39 14.05 12.53
CA PHE A 4 -5.45 13.08 12.35
C PHE A 4 -5.43 12.70 10.86
N ILE A 5 -4.64 11.69 10.49
CA ILE A 5 -4.57 11.15 9.13
C ILE A 5 -5.93 10.52 8.82
N ILE A 6 -6.79 11.30 8.18
CA ILE A 6 -8.06 10.83 7.62
C ILE A 6 -7.71 9.90 6.46
N GLY A 7 -7.76 8.59 6.73
CA GLY A 7 -7.86 7.50 5.74
C GLY A 7 -7.05 7.66 4.46
N THR A 8 -5.73 7.56 4.55
CA THR A 8 -4.79 7.51 3.40
C THR A 8 -4.69 6.12 2.76
N CYS A 9 -5.71 5.29 2.95
CA CYS A 9 -5.79 3.95 2.41
C CYS A 9 -5.79 3.99 0.88
N TYR A 10 -4.92 3.22 0.24
CA TYR A 10 -4.93 2.93 -1.19
C TYR A 10 -5.80 1.69 -1.47
N PRO A 11 -7.10 1.86 -1.80
CA PRO A 11 -8.06 0.76 -1.84
C PRO A 11 -7.93 -0.10 -3.11
N PHE A 12 -7.09 0.31 -4.07
CA PHE A 12 -6.96 -0.34 -5.36
C PHE A 12 -5.99 -1.54 -5.35
N LEU A 13 -5.28 -1.76 -4.24
CA LEU A 13 -4.42 -2.92 -4.03
C LEU A 13 -5.24 -4.10 -3.46
N THR A 14 -6.03 -4.73 -4.33
CA THR A 14 -6.95 -5.82 -3.94
C THR A 14 -6.24 -7.10 -3.48
N GLY A 15 -4.97 -7.30 -3.86
CA GLY A 15 -4.20 -8.50 -3.57
C GLY A 15 -3.11 -8.34 -2.50
N CYS A 16 -3.01 -7.17 -1.85
CA CYS A 16 -2.01 -6.96 -0.81
C CYS A 16 -2.37 -7.69 0.50
N TYR A 17 -1.64 -8.76 0.81
CA TYR A 17 -1.80 -9.50 2.06
C TYR A 17 -0.59 -9.28 2.96
N ARG A 18 -0.80 -8.78 4.19
CA ARG A 18 0.22 -8.75 5.26
C ARG A 18 0.06 -9.83 6.33
N SER A 19 -0.92 -10.74 6.18
CA SER A 19 -1.25 -11.85 7.11
C SER A 19 -1.57 -11.41 8.56
N PRO A 20 -2.68 -11.85 9.21
CA PRO A 20 -3.76 -12.72 8.73
C PRO A 20 -4.92 -11.95 8.08
N SER A 21 -4.76 -10.64 7.82
CA SER A 21 -5.77 -9.78 7.18
C SER A 21 -5.22 -9.06 5.96
N SER A 22 -6.08 -8.77 4.99
CA SER A 22 -5.78 -7.73 4.00
C SER A 22 -5.63 -6.42 4.77
N ILE A 23 -4.48 -5.76 4.56
CA ILE A 23 -4.24 -4.43 5.09
C ILE A 23 -4.40 -3.46 3.94
N CYS A 24 -4.89 -2.26 4.24
CA CYS A 24 -4.78 -1.19 3.28
C CYS A 24 -3.47 -0.45 3.52
N LEU A 25 -2.66 -0.32 2.48
CA LEU A 25 -1.44 0.47 2.49
C LEU A 25 -1.77 1.96 2.38
N ASP A 26 -0.95 2.80 3.00
CA ASP A 26 -0.89 4.22 2.70
C ASP A 26 -0.42 4.42 1.26
N TRP A 27 -0.85 5.49 0.58
CA TRP A 27 -0.30 5.82 -0.74
C TRP A 27 1.22 6.03 -0.75
N ARG A 28 1.82 6.35 0.41
CA ARG A 28 3.27 6.47 0.60
C ARG A 28 4.01 5.14 0.69
N GLU A 29 3.28 4.06 0.96
CA GLU A 29 3.75 2.67 1.01
C GLU A 29 3.59 1.98 -0.36
N ILE A 30 3.26 2.73 -1.42
CA ILE A 30 3.15 2.21 -2.78
C ILE A 30 4.36 2.71 -3.57
N CYS A 31 5.13 1.79 -4.15
CA CYS A 31 6.31 2.08 -4.95
C CYS A 31 7.37 2.90 -4.21
N ASP A 32 7.55 2.63 -2.93
CA ASP A 32 8.50 3.32 -2.05
C ASP A 32 9.84 2.58 -1.92
N GLY A 33 9.92 1.37 -2.48
CA GLY A 33 11.09 0.50 -2.49
C GLY A 33 11.11 -0.53 -1.36
N ASP A 34 10.15 -0.51 -0.44
CA ASP A 34 9.98 -1.51 0.62
C ASP A 34 8.89 -2.52 0.23
N PHE A 35 9.13 -3.81 0.50
CA PHE A 35 8.14 -4.86 0.20
C PHE A 35 7.14 -4.99 1.34
N ASP A 36 6.06 -4.25 1.19
CA ASP A 36 4.99 -4.14 2.16
C ASP A 36 3.96 -5.25 2.02
N CYS A 37 3.63 -5.68 0.80
CA CYS A 37 2.78 -6.85 0.60
C CYS A 37 3.61 -8.15 0.53
N ILE A 38 3.06 -9.26 1.04
CA ILE A 38 3.70 -10.59 0.92
C ILE A 38 3.92 -10.97 -0.56
N ASN A 39 3.01 -10.54 -1.43
CA ASN A 39 3.08 -10.76 -2.87
C ASN A 39 3.78 -9.62 -3.62
N VAL A 40 4.38 -8.65 -2.92
CA VAL A 40 5.13 -7.51 -3.46
C VAL A 40 4.39 -6.63 -4.47
N GLU A 41 3.06 -6.74 -4.56
CA GLU A 41 2.21 -6.03 -5.53
C GLU A 41 2.25 -4.51 -5.37
N ASP A 42 2.54 -4.04 -4.16
CA ASP A 42 2.81 -2.64 -3.82
C ASP A 42 4.02 -2.05 -4.56
N GLU A 43 4.98 -2.89 -4.94
CA GLU A 43 6.22 -2.50 -5.62
C GLU A 43 6.24 -2.95 -7.11
N GLU A 44 5.11 -3.45 -7.61
CA GLU A 44 4.96 -3.85 -9.01
C GLU A 44 4.26 -2.75 -9.83
N LEU A 45 4.58 -2.69 -11.13
CA LEU A 45 3.90 -1.82 -12.10
C LEU A 45 3.88 -0.31 -11.74
N CYS A 46 4.82 0.16 -10.94
CA CYS A 46 4.95 1.57 -10.50
C CYS A 46 4.90 2.60 -11.62
N GLN A 47 5.38 2.23 -12.81
CA GLN A 47 5.38 3.10 -14.00
C GLN A 47 4.00 3.28 -14.65
N ILE A 48 3.03 2.46 -14.26
CA ILE A 48 1.65 2.46 -14.78
C ILE A 48 0.70 3.17 -13.80
N LEU A 49 1.16 3.45 -12.58
CA LEU A 49 0.40 4.14 -11.53
C LEU A 49 0.54 5.68 -11.58
N GLU A 50 1.30 6.23 -12.55
CA GLU A 50 1.41 7.68 -12.85
C GLU A 50 0.14 8.28 -13.49
#